data_AF-A0A7K4H7H0-F1
#
_entry.id   AF-A0A7K4H7H0-F1
#
_cell.length_a   1.000
_cell.length_b   1.000
_cell.length_c   1.000
_cell.angle_alpha   90.00
_cell.angle_beta   90.00
_cell.angle_gamma   90.00
#
_symmetry.space_group_name_H-M   'P 1'
#
loop_
_entity.id
_entity.type
_entity.pdbx_description
1 polymer ?
#
loop_
_entity_poly.entity_id
_entity_poly.type
_entity_poly.pdbx_seq_one_letter_code
_entity_poly.pdbx_strand_id
1 'polypeptide(L)' 'NNPKHIAKIREENELNAMENRFLNTVNSMSKGKVNFYLKDVIEMVDEKNKDFIIDALESLIEKKIIISSI' A
#
# COMPACT_ATOMS: atom_id res chain seq x y z
N ASN A 1 0.58 -13.82 -0.96
CA ASN A 1 1.58 -13.90 0.12
C ASN A 1 2.92 -14.44 -0.39
N ASN A 2 3.76 -13.60 -1.03
CA ASN A 2 5.15 -13.96 -1.34
C ASN A 2 6.07 -12.79 -0.97
N PRO A 3 6.81 -12.87 0.16
CA PRO A 3 7.70 -11.81 0.62
C PRO A 3 8.76 -11.38 -0.41
N LYS A 4 9.22 -12.34 -1.23
CA LYS A 4 10.20 -12.07 -2.31
C LYS A 4 9.60 -11.23 -3.42
N HIS A 5 8.29 -11.33 -3.66
CA HIS A 5 7.59 -10.53 -4.66
C HIS A 5 7.49 -9.06 -4.24
N ILE A 6 7.22 -8.80 -2.96
CA ILE A 6 7.19 -7.42 -2.45
C ILE A 6 8.59 -6.82 -2.41
N ALA A 7 9.61 -7.58 -2.00
CA ALA A 7 10.99 -7.12 -2.07
C ALA A 7 11.38 -6.70 -3.50
N LYS A 8 11.01 -7.51 -4.50
CA LYS A 8 11.25 -7.21 -5.92
C LYS A 8 10.52 -5.93 -6.39
N ILE A 9 9.25 -5.76 -6.03
CA ILE A 9 8.48 -4.54 -6.34
C ILE A 9 9.16 -3.29 -5.78
N ARG A 10 9.74 -3.37 -4.58
CA ARG A 10 10.44 -2.26 -3.93
C ARG A 10 11.70 -1.84 -4.67
N GLU A 11 12.51 -2.82 -5.07
CA GLU A 11 13.76 -2.58 -5.81
C GLU A 11 13.48 -2.05 -7.22
N GLU A 12 12.44 -2.53 -7.89
CA GLU A 12 12.12 -2.15 -9.27
C GLU A 12 11.45 -0.77 -9.41
N ASN A 13 10.81 -0.24 -8.36
CA ASN A 13 9.99 0.97 -8.44
C ASN A 13 10.46 2.13 -7.53
N GLU A 14 11.68 2.01 -6.98
CA GLU A 14 12.33 3.04 -6.14
C GLU A 14 11.36 3.66 -5.11
N LEU A 15 10.73 2.79 -4.32
CA LEU A 15 9.70 3.24 -3.39
C LEU A 15 10.29 4.08 -2.25
N ASN A 16 9.65 5.22 -1.97
CA ASN A 16 9.99 6.06 -0.85
C ASN A 16 9.58 5.41 0.49
N ALA A 17 10.00 6.01 1.61
CA ALA A 17 9.74 5.44 2.94
C ALA A 17 8.23 5.30 3.26
N MET A 18 7.40 6.21 2.76
CA MET A 18 5.95 6.20 3.00
C MET A 18 5.25 5.12 2.16
N GLU A 19 5.57 5.05 0.87
CA GLU A 19 5.08 3.99 -0.05
C GLU A 19 5.42 2.59 0.49
N ASN A 20 6.65 2.43 0.99
CA ASN A 20 7.09 1.19 1.63
C ASN A 20 6.29 0.85 2.89
N ARG A 21 6.02 1.84 3.75
CA ARG A 21 5.20 1.65 4.95
C ARG A 21 3.77 1.27 4.56
N PHE A 22 3.18 1.98 3.61
CA PHE A 22 1.83 1.70 3.14
C PHE A 22 1.71 0.28 2.57
N LEU A 23 2.61 -0.14 1.68
CA LEU A 23 2.64 -1.50 1.14
C LEU A 23 2.81 -2.57 2.22
N ASN A 24 3.61 -2.32 3.25
CA ASN A 24 3.75 -3.24 4.39
C ASN A 24 2.45 -3.38 5.17
N THR A 25 1.77 -2.26 5.44
CA THR A 25 0.48 -2.23 6.13
C THR A 25 -0.56 -2.99 5.33
N VAL A 26 -0.72 -2.64 4.05
CA VAL A 26 -1.67 -3.30 3.13
C VAL A 26 -1.39 -4.79 3.02
N ASN A 27 -0.13 -5.20 2.82
CA ASN A 27 0.24 -6.61 2.75
C ASN A 27 0.00 -7.35 4.07
N SER A 28 0.12 -6.69 5.22
CA SER A 28 -0.19 -7.30 6.51
C SER A 28 -1.70 -7.46 6.70
N MET A 29 -2.49 -6.47 6.27
CA MET A 29 -3.96 -6.49 6.35
C MET A 29 -4.61 -7.46 5.37
N SER A 30 -4.00 -7.66 4.20
CA SER A 30 -4.50 -8.58 3.17
C SER A 30 -4.14 -10.04 3.46
N LYS A 31 -3.32 -10.34 4.48
CA LYS A 31 -3.05 -11.73 4.89
C LYS A 31 -4.35 -12.45 5.23
N GLY A 32 -4.69 -13.45 4.43
CA GLY A 32 -5.89 -14.27 4.64
C GLY A 32 -7.18 -13.63 4.14
N LYS A 33 -7.12 -12.45 3.51
CA LYS A 33 -8.27 -11.82 2.84
C LYS A 33 -8.09 -11.85 1.33
N VAL A 34 -9.16 -12.16 0.60
CA VAL A 34 -9.17 -12.11 -0.87
C VAL A 34 -9.24 -10.65 -1.35
N ASN A 35 -9.99 -9.82 -0.62
CA ASN A 35 -10.18 -8.40 -0.90
C ASN A 35 -9.88 -7.56 0.35
N PHE A 36 -9.38 -6.35 0.15
CA PHE A 36 -9.29 -5.32 1.20
C PHE A 36 -9.80 -4.00 0.62
N TYR A 37 -10.40 -3.17 1.46
CA TYR A 37 -10.89 -1.86 1.04
C TYR A 37 -9.98 -0.76 1.59
N LEU A 38 -9.78 0.30 0.79
CA LEU A 38 -8.97 1.44 1.21
C LEU A 38 -9.49 2.09 2.50
N LYS A 39 -10.82 2.16 2.68
CA LYS A 39 -11.44 2.68 3.90
C LYS A 39 -10.92 1.96 5.15
N ASP A 40 -10.68 0.64 5.07
CA ASP A 40 -10.20 -0.15 6.19
C ASP A 40 -8.76 0.26 6.56
N VAL A 41 -7.95 0.65 5.58
CA VAL A 41 -6.58 1.14 5.79
C VAL A 41 -6.57 2.55 6.38
N ILE A 42 -7.45 3.42 5.88
CA ILE A 42 -7.59 4.81 6.37
C ILE A 42 -8.10 4.83 7.82
N GLU A 43 -9.01 3.93 8.19
CA GLU A 43 -9.54 3.82 9.56
C GLU A 43 -8.46 3.40 10.59
N MET A 44 -7.38 2.75 10.15
CA MET A 44 -6.28 2.33 11.03
C MET A 44 -5.21 3.40 11.22
N VAL A 45 -5.31 4.53 10.52
CA VAL A 45 -4.30 5.58 10.52
C VAL A 45 -4.80 6.80 11.28
N ASP A 46 -3.94 7.33 12.17
CA ASP A 46 -4.19 8.59 12.88
C ASP A 46 -4.54 9.71 11.89
N GLU A 47 -5.53 10.54 12.23
CA GLU A 47 -6.01 11.64 11.39
C GLU A 47 -4.90 12.53 10.84
N LYS A 48 -3.85 12.78 11.62
CA LYS A 48 -2.72 13.63 11.21
C LYS A 48 -1.87 13.03 10.10
N ASN A 49 -2.05 11.73 9.81
CA ASN A 49 -1.30 11.00 8.81
C ASN A 49 -2.14 10.58 7.61
N LYS A 50 -3.43 10.95 7.56
CA LYS A 50 -4.35 10.56 6.48
C LYS A 50 -3.88 11.09 5.12
N ASP A 51 -3.44 12.34 5.05
CA ASP A 51 -2.97 12.95 3.79
C ASP A 51 -1.75 12.20 3.24
N PHE A 52 -0.77 11.87 4.09
CA PHE A 52 0.41 11.10 3.69
C PHE A 52 0.09 9.68 3.19
N ILE A 53 -0.99 9.07 3.70
CA ILE A 53 -1.46 7.75 3.24
C ILE A 53 -2.10 7.88 1.86
N ILE A 54 -2.89 8.93 1.64
CA ILE A 54 -3.54 9.21 0.35
C ILE A 54 -2.46 9.48 -0.70
N ASP A 55 -1.49 10.34 -0.42
CA ASP A 55 -0.37 10.63 -1.32
C ASP A 55 0.42 9.35 -1.68
N ALA A 56 0.68 8.49 -0.69
CA ALA A 56 1.36 7.23 -0.92
C ALA A 56 0.54 6.26 -1.78
N LEU A 57 -0.79 6.22 -1.60
CA LEU A 57 -1.68 5.42 -2.43
C LEU A 57 -1.69 5.93 -3.87
N GLU A 58 -1.85 7.23 -4.07
CA GLU A 58 -1.87 7.86 -5.40
C GLU A 58 -0.59 7.55 -6.15
N SER A 59 0.57 7.76 -5.51
CA SER A 59 1.88 7.43 -6.08
C SER A 59 1.99 5.93 -6.45
N LEU A 60 1.48 5.02 -5.62
CA LEU A 60 1.50 3.59 -5.90
C LEU A 60 0.55 3.16 -7.04
N ILE A 61 -0.55 3.89 -7.25
CA ILE A 61 -1.45 3.72 -8.40
C ILE A 61 -0.77 4.22 -9.68
N GLU A 62 -0.14 5.40 -9.64
CA GLU A 62 0.61 5.96 -10.78
C GLU A 62 1.73 5.02 -11.23
N LYS A 63 2.45 4.44 -10.26
CA LYS A 63 3.49 3.41 -10.48
C LYS A 63 2.93 2.05 -10.92
N LYS A 64 1.60 1.89 -11.02
CA LYS A 64 0.89 0.66 -11.39
C LYS A 64 1.20 -0.53 -10.48
N ILE A 65 1.54 -0.26 -9.23
CA ILE A 65 1.81 -1.28 -8.21
C ILE A 65 0.51 -1.71 -7.54
N ILE A 66 -0.37 -0.75 -7.29
CA ILE A 66 -1.73 -1.00 -6.85
C ILE A 66 -2.64 -0.77 -8.04
N ILE A 67 -3.51 -1.75 -8.29
CA ILE A 67 -4.51 -1.67 -9.35
C ILE A 67 -5.86 -1.55 -8.65
N SER A 68 -6.55 -0.44 -8.89
CA SER A 68 -7.96 -0.33 -8.51
C SER A 68 -8.80 -1.15 -9.49
N SER A 69 -9.67 -1.99 -8.94
CA SER A 69 -10.76 -2.62 -9.69
C SER A 69 -11.98 -1.72 -9.48
N ILE A 70 -12.38 -1.00 -10.52
CA ILE A 70 -13.63 -0.25 -10.57
C ILE A 70 -14.76 -1.23 -10.89
#